data_AF-A0A924WL57-F1
#
_entry.id   AF-A0A924WL57-F1
#
_cell.length_a   1.000
_cell.length_b   1.000
_cell.length_c   1.000
_cell.angle_alpha   90.00
_cell.angle_beta   90.00
_cell.angle_gamma   90.00
#
_symmetry.space_group_name_H-M   'P 1'
#
loop_
_entity.id
_entity.type
_entity.pdbx_description
1 polymer ?
#
loop_
_entity_poly.entity_id
_entity_poly.type
_entity_poly.pdbx_seq_one_letter_code
_entity_poly.pdbx_strand_id
1 'polypeptide(L)'
;MKHRRLLPFALCLLHLAFCCSLSAQTQDLAEDLPFFKTQAIEYQRWLDSTGLGLRLHVDEVKFKKNSTSEIELHLKINNNNIDSAVSQWSQLRRDFEKVEGRKLEEKLFRVFVHKMEIPPVQGNLQIYVRDHNNMYIPCFYVWIWEENDRIQIEAKLNECKAKAFDFEIKSTPIKGAKGRTADVNRSMLAPTVFDIILAYARQRYETSRCYDRYPRIEEVERTEGTLQFCVTDLCREVLTDESESVCCKTCQLLGISCNDIKRERLTFHFTYLPTASGYRLNCRLEGKFGSGFYKPRKSGYMDMEPDFEDYLDTYVKNFKNALQDRLR
;
A
#
# COMPACT_ATOMS: atom_id res chain seq x y z
N MET A 1 -27.08 -50.19 54.09
CA MET A 1 -26.43 -49.20 53.20
C MET A 1 -27.11 -49.26 51.83
N LYS A 2 -27.97 -48.27 51.52
CA LYS A 2 -28.78 -48.19 50.30
C LYS A 2 -28.16 -47.15 49.36
N HIS A 3 -27.29 -47.59 48.44
CA HIS A 3 -26.88 -46.78 47.29
C HIS A 3 -27.54 -47.34 46.04
N ARG A 4 -28.61 -46.70 45.55
CA ARG A 4 -29.13 -46.90 44.19
C ARG A 4 -30.04 -45.73 43.84
N ARG A 5 -29.94 -45.28 42.58
CA ARG A 5 -30.76 -44.27 41.85
C ARG A 5 -30.18 -42.86 41.68
N LEU A 6 -28.95 -42.75 41.17
CA LEU A 6 -28.48 -41.52 40.50
C LEU A 6 -27.99 -41.75 39.05
N LEU A 7 -27.99 -42.99 38.56
CA LEU A 7 -27.45 -43.34 37.23
C LEU A 7 -28.26 -42.85 36.01
N PRO A 8 -29.61 -42.74 36.02
CA PRO A 8 -30.34 -42.42 34.78
C PRO A 8 -30.36 -40.93 34.44
N PHE A 9 -30.10 -40.02 35.40
CA PHE A 9 -30.07 -38.57 35.14
C PHE A 9 -28.75 -38.11 34.49
N ALA A 10 -27.63 -38.77 34.80
CA ALA A 10 -26.33 -38.42 34.22
C ALA A 10 -26.22 -38.78 32.73
N LEU A 11 -26.87 -39.86 32.28
CA LEU A 11 -26.88 -40.26 30.87
C LEU A 11 -27.73 -39.34 29.98
N CYS A 12 -28.78 -38.73 30.53
CA CYS A 12 -29.64 -37.79 29.78
C CYS A 12 -28.95 -36.43 29.55
N LEU A 13 -28.16 -35.95 30.52
CA LEU A 13 -27.35 -34.74 30.37
C LEU A 13 -26.18 -34.92 29.39
N LEU A 14 -25.61 -36.13 29.28
CA LEU A 14 -24.53 -36.41 28.35
C LEU A 14 -25.00 -36.49 26.88
N HIS A 15 -26.26 -36.89 26.63
CA HIS A 15 -26.85 -36.84 25.28
C HIS A 15 -27.26 -35.43 24.86
N LEU A 16 -27.70 -34.56 25.79
CA LEU A 16 -27.94 -33.14 25.48
C LEU A 16 -26.63 -32.38 25.17
N ALA A 17 -25.51 -32.74 25.80
CA ALA A 17 -24.21 -32.14 25.50
C ALA A 17 -23.64 -32.57 24.13
N PHE A 18 -24.00 -33.76 23.63
CA PHE A 18 -23.51 -34.27 22.33
C PHE A 18 -24.30 -33.72 21.12
N CYS A 19 -25.52 -33.22 21.33
CA CYS A 19 -26.31 -32.58 20.27
C CYS A 19 -25.93 -31.10 20.00
N CYS A 20 -25.19 -30.44 20.89
CA CYS A 20 -24.74 -29.06 20.68
C CYS A 20 -23.48 -28.95 19.80
N SER A 21 -22.93 -30.06 19.33
CA SER A 21 -21.86 -30.10 18.34
C SER A 21 -22.39 -30.22 16.91
N LEU A 22 -23.53 -29.60 16.60
CA LEU A 22 -23.83 -29.23 15.23
C LEU A 22 -22.84 -28.13 14.87
N SER A 23 -21.68 -28.54 14.36
CA SER A 23 -20.78 -27.66 13.62
C SER A 23 -21.65 -26.79 12.72
N ALA A 24 -21.52 -25.47 12.85
CA ALA A 24 -22.07 -24.51 11.92
C ALA A 24 -21.54 -24.85 10.52
N GLN A 25 -22.24 -25.73 9.82
CA GLN A 25 -21.96 -26.05 8.44
C GLN A 25 -22.46 -24.84 7.67
N THR A 26 -21.52 -23.97 7.30
CA THR A 26 -21.78 -22.86 6.39
C THR A 26 -22.36 -23.45 5.10
N GLN A 27 -23.54 -22.97 4.71
CA GLN A 27 -24.24 -23.45 3.52
C GLN A 27 -23.32 -23.27 2.30
N ASP A 28 -23.23 -24.31 1.47
CA ASP A 28 -22.59 -24.22 0.17
C ASP A 28 -23.50 -23.42 -0.78
N LEU A 29 -22.98 -22.34 -1.35
CA LEU A 29 -23.72 -21.40 -2.18
C LEU A 29 -23.28 -21.50 -3.65
N ALA A 30 -22.45 -22.47 -4.02
CA ALA A 30 -21.83 -22.57 -5.34
C ALA A 30 -22.83 -22.48 -6.52
N GLU A 31 -24.01 -23.08 -6.37
CA GLU A 31 -25.05 -23.12 -7.42
C GLU A 31 -25.83 -21.79 -7.56
N ASP A 32 -25.75 -20.91 -6.57
CA ASP A 32 -26.54 -19.67 -6.48
C ASP A 32 -25.86 -18.46 -7.14
N LEU A 33 -24.70 -18.65 -7.80
CA LEU A 33 -24.01 -17.55 -8.49
C LEU A 33 -24.88 -16.79 -9.51
N PRO A 34 -25.74 -17.43 -10.33
CA PRO A 34 -26.65 -16.70 -11.22
C PRO A 34 -27.64 -15.80 -10.46
N PHE A 35 -28.11 -16.24 -9.29
CA PHE A 35 -28.96 -15.44 -8.42
C PHE A 35 -28.19 -14.23 -7.89
N PHE A 36 -26.97 -14.41 -7.35
CA PHE A 36 -26.16 -13.29 -6.85
C PHE A 36 -25.82 -12.27 -7.93
N LYS A 37 -25.55 -12.72 -9.17
CA LYS A 37 -25.35 -11.82 -10.32
C LYS A 37 -26.59 -10.97 -10.62
N THR A 38 -27.78 -11.54 -10.47
CA THR A 38 -29.03 -10.79 -10.63
C THR A 38 -29.21 -9.78 -9.49
N GLN A 39 -28.93 -10.19 -8.25
CA GLN A 39 -28.99 -9.30 -7.08
C GLN A 39 -27.96 -8.17 -7.12
N ALA A 40 -26.81 -8.39 -7.75
CA ALA A 40 -25.80 -7.34 -7.97
C ALA A 40 -26.35 -6.21 -8.87
N ILE A 41 -27.19 -6.53 -9.86
CA ILE A 41 -27.88 -5.52 -10.69
C ILE A 41 -28.89 -4.75 -9.83
N GLU A 42 -29.65 -5.43 -8.97
CA GLU A 42 -30.57 -4.80 -8.02
C GLU A 42 -29.85 -3.96 -6.96
N TYR A 43 -28.60 -4.30 -6.63
CA TYR A 43 -27.75 -3.49 -5.77
C TYR A 43 -27.33 -2.20 -6.47
N GLN A 44 -26.93 -2.28 -7.75
CA GLN A 44 -26.63 -1.08 -8.55
C GLN A 44 -27.86 -0.15 -8.65
N ARG A 45 -29.04 -0.70 -8.96
CA ARG A 45 -30.29 0.09 -9.00
C ARG A 45 -30.57 0.81 -7.68
N TRP A 46 -30.28 0.15 -6.55
CA TRP A 46 -30.39 0.78 -5.24
C TRP A 46 -29.37 1.91 -5.05
N LEU A 47 -28.10 1.69 -5.42
CA LEU A 47 -27.08 2.75 -5.41
C LEU A 47 -27.55 3.96 -6.23
N ASP A 48 -28.07 3.73 -7.43
CA ASP A 48 -28.56 4.80 -8.32
C ASP A 48 -29.73 5.56 -7.69
N SER A 49 -30.72 4.83 -7.13
CA SER A 49 -31.90 5.43 -6.50
C SER A 49 -31.58 6.27 -5.26
N THR A 50 -30.46 5.99 -4.58
CA THR A 50 -30.00 6.72 -3.40
C THR A 50 -28.99 7.82 -3.74
N GLY A 51 -28.65 8.01 -5.02
CA GLY A 51 -27.62 8.94 -5.47
C GLY A 51 -26.17 8.47 -5.24
N LEU A 52 -25.96 7.36 -4.52
CA LEU A 52 -24.64 6.75 -4.31
C LEU A 52 -24.03 6.24 -5.63
N GLY A 53 -24.88 5.87 -6.58
CA GLY A 53 -24.52 5.40 -7.93
C GLY A 53 -23.72 6.40 -8.77
N LEU A 54 -23.75 7.69 -8.40
CA LEU A 54 -22.93 8.72 -9.04
C LEU A 54 -21.42 8.55 -8.77
N ARG A 55 -21.07 7.83 -7.68
CA ARG A 55 -19.69 7.66 -7.23
C ARG A 55 -19.28 6.19 -7.11
N LEU A 56 -20.21 5.30 -6.77
CA LEU A 56 -19.98 3.87 -6.60
C LEU A 56 -20.71 3.08 -7.67
N HIS A 57 -20.02 2.14 -8.29
CA HIS A 57 -20.61 1.17 -9.20
C HIS A 57 -20.30 -0.25 -8.76
N VAL A 58 -21.27 -1.14 -8.88
CA VAL A 58 -21.06 -2.58 -8.87
C VAL A 58 -20.19 -2.92 -10.07
N ASP A 59 -19.10 -3.62 -9.81
CA ASP A 59 -18.21 -4.14 -10.85
C ASP A 59 -18.39 -5.63 -11.04
N GLU A 60 -18.31 -6.42 -9.96
CA GLU A 60 -18.56 -7.85 -10.02
C GLU A 60 -19.10 -8.41 -8.71
N VAL A 61 -19.65 -9.62 -8.81
CA VAL A 61 -19.96 -10.47 -7.65
C VAL A 61 -19.39 -11.86 -7.93
N LYS A 62 -18.69 -12.42 -6.95
CA LYS A 62 -18.00 -13.71 -7.08
C LYS A 62 -17.87 -14.39 -5.72
N PHE A 63 -17.47 -15.65 -5.72
CA PHE A 63 -17.05 -16.30 -4.49
C PHE A 63 -15.66 -15.82 -4.07
N LYS A 64 -15.43 -15.75 -2.77
CA LYS A 64 -14.08 -15.60 -2.21
C LYS A 64 -13.21 -16.73 -2.71
N LYS A 65 -11.93 -16.43 -3.00
CA LYS A 65 -11.00 -17.42 -3.54
C LYS A 65 -10.92 -18.65 -2.63
N ASN A 66 -11.10 -19.84 -3.22
CA ASN A 66 -11.12 -21.13 -2.52
C ASN A 66 -12.24 -21.30 -1.49
N SER A 67 -13.31 -20.52 -1.58
CA SER A 67 -14.53 -20.70 -0.79
C SER A 67 -15.73 -20.88 -1.71
N THR A 68 -16.71 -21.67 -1.30
CA THR A 68 -18.00 -21.79 -1.97
C THR A 68 -19.15 -21.27 -1.10
N SER A 69 -18.85 -20.84 0.12
CA SER A 69 -19.82 -20.37 1.12
C SER A 69 -19.71 -18.88 1.42
N GLU A 70 -18.68 -18.20 0.92
CA GLU A 70 -18.48 -16.75 1.09
C GLU A 70 -18.60 -16.02 -0.25
N ILE A 71 -19.40 -14.94 -0.26
CA ILE A 71 -19.65 -14.10 -1.43
C ILE A 71 -18.92 -12.77 -1.27
N GLU A 72 -18.25 -12.33 -2.34
CA GLU A 72 -17.65 -11.02 -2.47
C GLU A 72 -18.45 -10.17 -3.46
N LEU A 73 -18.96 -9.02 -2.99
CA LEU A 73 -19.43 -7.94 -3.85
C LEU A 73 -18.33 -6.90 -4.02
N HIS A 74 -18.01 -6.59 -5.26
CA HIS A 74 -16.93 -5.71 -5.66
C HIS A 74 -17.54 -4.41 -6.21
N LEU A 75 -17.30 -3.31 -5.51
CA LEU A 75 -17.66 -1.97 -5.93
C LEU A 75 -16.42 -1.22 -6.42
N LYS A 76 -16.58 -0.39 -7.44
CA LYS A 76 -15.55 0.54 -7.90
C LYS A 76 -15.98 1.98 -7.68
N ILE A 77 -15.04 2.82 -7.30
CA ILE A 77 -15.21 4.26 -7.36
C ILE A 77 -15.03 4.71 -8.82
N ASN A 78 -15.94 5.57 -9.30
CA ASN A 78 -15.87 6.12 -10.66
C ASN A 78 -14.80 7.22 -10.78
N ASN A 79 -13.55 6.84 -10.57
CA ASN A 79 -12.37 7.69 -10.71
C ASN A 79 -11.15 6.82 -11.01
N ASN A 80 -10.21 7.32 -11.82
CA ASN A 80 -8.96 6.64 -12.13
C ASN A 80 -7.72 7.26 -11.48
N ASN A 81 -7.91 8.38 -10.77
CA ASN A 81 -6.89 9.06 -9.99
C ASN A 81 -7.14 8.78 -8.50
N ILE A 82 -6.11 8.28 -7.81
CA ILE A 82 -6.23 7.86 -6.41
C ILE A 82 -6.56 9.01 -5.46
N ASP A 83 -5.91 10.16 -5.58
CA ASP A 83 -6.15 11.30 -4.68
C ASP A 83 -7.59 11.79 -4.81
N SER A 84 -8.09 11.82 -6.04
CA SER A 84 -9.47 12.18 -6.34
C SER A 84 -10.45 11.12 -5.84
N ALA A 85 -10.13 9.83 -5.95
CA ALA A 85 -10.95 8.75 -5.41
C ALA A 85 -11.02 8.78 -3.87
N VAL A 86 -9.90 9.04 -3.21
CA VAL A 86 -9.82 9.18 -1.74
C VAL A 86 -10.64 10.36 -1.26
N SER A 87 -10.55 11.50 -1.97
CA SER A 87 -11.37 12.68 -1.71
C SER A 87 -12.86 12.37 -1.90
N GLN A 88 -13.23 11.73 -3.01
CA GLN A 88 -14.61 11.31 -3.29
C GLN A 88 -15.15 10.36 -2.22
N TRP A 89 -14.39 9.33 -1.84
CA TRP A 89 -14.77 8.39 -0.79
C TRP A 89 -14.99 9.09 0.56
N SER A 90 -14.05 9.95 0.94
CA SER A 90 -14.11 10.71 2.19
C SER A 90 -15.30 11.66 2.22
N GLN A 91 -15.60 12.32 1.10
CA GLN A 91 -16.76 13.20 0.96
C GLN A 91 -18.06 12.40 1.03
N LEU A 92 -18.15 11.29 0.31
CA LEU A 92 -19.32 10.42 0.28
C LEU A 92 -19.69 9.91 1.68
N ARG A 93 -18.70 9.48 2.47
CA ARG A 93 -18.90 9.06 3.86
C ARG A 93 -19.46 10.19 4.72
N ARG A 94 -18.82 11.37 4.68
CA ARG A 94 -19.24 12.54 5.46
C ARG A 94 -20.65 13.00 5.12
N ASP A 95 -20.97 13.10 3.84
CA ASP A 95 -22.27 13.56 3.37
C ASP A 95 -23.37 12.57 3.75
N PHE A 96 -23.11 11.27 3.57
CA PHE A 96 -24.05 10.23 3.96
C PHE A 96 -24.30 10.23 5.48
N GLU A 97 -23.25 10.25 6.29
CA GLU A 97 -23.37 10.25 7.75
C GLU A 97 -24.09 11.49 8.28
N LYS A 98 -23.87 12.65 7.64
CA LYS A 98 -24.59 13.89 7.98
C LYS A 98 -26.09 13.80 7.73
N VAL A 99 -26.53 13.09 6.69
CA VAL A 99 -27.95 12.95 6.33
C VAL A 99 -28.63 11.83 7.11
N GLU A 100 -27.96 10.68 7.23
CA GLU A 100 -28.56 9.43 7.74
C GLU A 100 -28.23 9.14 9.21
N GLY A 101 -27.26 9.84 9.81
CA GLY A 101 -26.85 9.64 11.20
C GLY A 101 -26.16 8.29 11.46
N ARG A 102 -25.71 7.59 10.42
CA ARG A 102 -25.02 6.29 10.50
C ARG A 102 -23.91 6.20 9.46
N LYS A 103 -22.96 5.29 9.68
CA LYS A 103 -21.81 5.08 8.77
C LYS A 103 -22.27 4.52 7.43
N LEU A 104 -21.67 5.02 6.35
CA LEU A 104 -21.95 4.59 4.98
C LEU A 104 -21.62 3.10 4.79
N GLU A 105 -20.48 2.65 5.31
CA GLU A 105 -19.98 1.28 5.18
C GLU A 105 -20.96 0.26 5.76
N GLU A 106 -21.51 0.57 6.93
CA GLU A 106 -22.53 -0.26 7.57
C GLU A 106 -23.80 -0.34 6.73
N LYS A 107 -24.24 0.80 6.16
CA LYS A 107 -25.40 0.79 5.26
C LYS A 107 -25.15 -0.05 4.01
N LEU A 108 -24.01 0.16 3.35
CA LEU A 108 -23.63 -0.57 2.14
C LEU A 108 -23.61 -2.08 2.40
N PHE A 109 -22.99 -2.50 3.51
CA PHE A 109 -22.86 -3.90 3.89
C PHE A 109 -24.21 -4.53 4.24
N ARG A 110 -25.01 -3.88 5.10
CA ARG A 110 -26.33 -4.40 5.49
C ARG A 110 -27.28 -4.56 4.30
N VAL A 111 -27.25 -3.62 3.35
CA VAL A 111 -28.06 -3.74 2.12
C VAL A 111 -27.54 -4.87 1.24
N PHE A 112 -26.23 -5.09 1.20
CA PHE A 112 -25.61 -6.15 0.41
C PHE A 112 -26.05 -7.52 0.91
N VAL A 113 -25.84 -7.82 2.19
CA VAL A 113 -26.21 -9.12 2.76
C VAL A 113 -27.72 -9.36 2.70
N HIS A 114 -28.52 -8.30 2.87
CA HIS A 114 -29.97 -8.38 2.72
C HIS A 114 -30.40 -8.71 1.29
N LYS A 115 -29.85 -8.03 0.27
CA LYS A 115 -30.19 -8.28 -1.14
C LYS A 115 -29.70 -9.64 -1.62
N MET A 116 -28.56 -10.09 -1.11
CA MET A 116 -28.02 -11.41 -1.44
C MET A 116 -28.69 -12.53 -0.64
N GLU A 117 -29.57 -12.22 0.32
CA GLU A 117 -30.25 -13.20 1.17
C GLU A 117 -29.29 -14.16 1.89
N ILE A 118 -28.10 -13.66 2.25
CA ILE A 118 -27.07 -14.43 2.96
C ILE A 118 -26.93 -14.00 4.43
N PRO A 119 -26.58 -14.93 5.33
CA PRO A 119 -26.01 -14.61 6.63
C PRO A 119 -24.88 -13.57 6.51
N PRO A 120 -24.83 -12.55 7.40
CA PRO A 120 -23.80 -11.51 7.32
C PRO A 120 -22.36 -12.05 7.32
N VAL A 121 -22.10 -13.12 8.08
CA VAL A 121 -20.79 -13.78 8.16
C VAL A 121 -20.31 -14.39 6.85
N GLN A 122 -21.19 -14.58 5.86
CA GLN A 122 -20.86 -15.06 4.52
C GLN A 122 -20.61 -13.92 3.52
N GLY A 123 -20.88 -12.67 3.91
CA GLY A 123 -20.76 -11.50 3.05
C GLY A 123 -19.42 -10.79 3.20
N ASN A 124 -18.80 -10.48 2.06
CA ASN A 124 -17.63 -9.62 1.96
C ASN A 124 -17.93 -8.51 0.94
N LEU A 125 -17.81 -7.24 1.35
CA LEU A 125 -17.95 -6.09 0.46
C LEU A 125 -16.59 -5.42 0.28
N GLN A 126 -16.12 -5.32 -0.96
CA GLN A 126 -14.85 -4.67 -1.30
C GLN A 126 -15.11 -3.47 -2.19
N ILE A 127 -14.43 -2.36 -1.91
CA ILE A 127 -14.50 -1.12 -2.69
C ILE A 127 -13.09 -0.76 -3.13
N TYR A 128 -12.89 -0.54 -4.42
CA TYR A 128 -11.56 -0.26 -4.98
C TYR A 128 -11.59 0.83 -6.04
N VAL A 129 -10.40 1.16 -6.57
CA VAL A 129 -10.19 2.10 -7.66
C VAL A 129 -9.46 1.37 -8.79
N ARG A 130 -9.79 1.69 -10.04
CA ARG A 130 -9.05 1.20 -11.21
C ARG A 130 -8.28 2.31 -11.89
N ASP A 131 -7.11 2.01 -12.42
CA ASP A 131 -6.34 2.95 -13.23
C ASP A 131 -6.95 3.13 -14.63
N HIS A 132 -6.29 3.94 -15.47
CA HIS A 132 -6.68 4.16 -16.86
C HIS A 132 -6.60 2.90 -17.75
N ASN A 133 -5.86 1.87 -17.33
CA ASN A 133 -5.76 0.58 -17.99
C ASN A 133 -6.74 -0.46 -17.42
N ASN A 134 -7.70 -0.02 -16.59
CA ASN A 134 -8.67 -0.87 -15.91
C ASN A 134 -8.01 -1.91 -14.97
N MET A 135 -6.81 -1.63 -14.47
CA MET A 135 -6.12 -2.43 -13.45
C MET A 135 -6.45 -1.92 -12.05
N TYR A 136 -6.54 -2.83 -11.08
CA TYR A 136 -6.72 -2.47 -9.67
C TYR A 136 -5.56 -1.62 -9.16
N ILE A 137 -5.87 -0.52 -8.47
CA ILE A 137 -4.86 0.29 -7.77
C ILE A 137 -4.76 -0.24 -6.33
N PRO A 138 -3.71 -0.99 -5.94
CA PRO A 138 -3.60 -1.64 -4.63
C PRO A 138 -3.56 -0.63 -3.46
N CYS A 139 -3.20 0.60 -3.78
CA CYS A 139 -3.06 1.74 -2.89
C CYS A 139 -4.39 2.27 -2.34
N PHE A 140 -5.52 1.79 -2.87
CA PHE A 140 -6.85 2.09 -2.38
C PHE A 140 -7.68 0.81 -2.27
N TYR A 141 -8.15 0.50 -1.06
CA TYR A 141 -9.29 -0.40 -0.88
C TYR A 141 -10.05 -0.08 0.39
N VAL A 142 -11.31 -0.52 0.43
CA VAL A 142 -12.11 -0.64 1.64
C VAL A 142 -12.76 -2.01 1.62
N TRP A 143 -12.46 -2.82 2.63
CA TRP A 143 -13.01 -4.15 2.82
C TRP A 143 -13.90 -4.15 4.07
N ILE A 144 -15.12 -4.62 3.91
CA ILE A 144 -16.16 -4.63 4.93
C ILE A 144 -16.71 -6.04 5.05
N TRP A 145 -16.71 -6.59 6.26
CA TRP A 145 -17.24 -7.92 6.57
C TRP A 145 -17.83 -7.91 7.99
N GLU A 146 -18.53 -8.98 8.38
CA GLU A 146 -19.02 -9.14 9.75
C GLU A 146 -18.31 -10.30 10.44
N GLU A 147 -17.82 -10.05 11.65
CA GLU A 147 -17.19 -11.05 12.50
C GLU A 147 -17.62 -10.81 13.95
N ASN A 148 -18.07 -11.86 14.64
CA ASN A 148 -18.58 -11.79 16.01
C ASN A 148 -19.71 -10.74 16.19
N ASP A 149 -20.70 -10.76 15.29
CA ASP A 149 -21.84 -9.83 15.24
C ASP A 149 -21.45 -8.34 15.15
N ARG A 150 -20.24 -8.05 14.65
CA ARG A 150 -19.72 -6.71 14.47
C ARG A 150 -19.18 -6.53 13.06
N ILE A 151 -19.63 -5.47 12.41
CA ILE A 151 -19.10 -5.06 11.12
C ILE A 151 -17.67 -4.56 11.32
N GLN A 152 -16.74 -5.24 10.68
CA GLN A 152 -15.33 -4.89 10.58
C GLN A 152 -15.11 -4.07 9.31
N ILE A 153 -14.15 -3.14 9.38
CA ILE A 153 -13.77 -2.30 8.25
C ILE A 153 -12.25 -2.23 8.24
N GLU A 154 -11.66 -2.70 7.15
CA GLU A 154 -10.26 -2.50 6.83
C GLU A 154 -10.18 -1.57 5.63
N ALA A 155 -9.40 -0.50 5.72
CA ALA A 155 -9.30 0.49 4.65
C ALA A 155 -7.87 0.95 4.46
N LYS A 156 -7.39 0.91 3.22
CA LYS A 156 -6.18 1.59 2.77
C LYS A 156 -6.58 2.73 1.87
N LEU A 157 -6.25 3.95 2.29
CA LEU A 157 -6.62 5.18 1.57
C LEU A 157 -5.36 5.94 1.21
N ASN A 158 -4.84 5.71 -0.01
CA ASN A 158 -3.62 6.36 -0.50
C ASN A 158 -2.37 5.94 0.26
N GLU A 159 -2.16 4.63 0.41
CA GLU A 159 -0.98 4.09 1.10
C GLU A 159 0.26 3.94 0.22
N CYS A 160 0.15 3.99 -1.12
CA CYS A 160 1.33 4.07 -2.00
C CYS A 160 1.99 5.45 -2.00
N LYS A 161 1.99 6.12 -0.84
CA LYS A 161 2.69 7.37 -0.68
C LYS A 161 4.16 7.03 -0.63
N ALA A 162 4.85 7.42 -1.69
CA ALA A 162 6.25 7.76 -1.63
C ALA A 162 6.63 8.33 -0.26
N LYS A 163 7.64 7.74 0.37
CA LYS A 163 8.13 8.22 1.66
C LYS A 163 8.68 9.63 1.45
N ALA A 164 8.03 10.61 2.06
CA ALA A 164 8.46 11.99 2.02
C ALA A 164 9.27 12.31 3.27
N PHE A 165 10.40 12.97 3.10
CA PHE A 165 11.17 13.54 4.19
C PHE A 165 11.63 14.94 3.81
N ASP A 166 11.60 15.83 4.80
CA ASP A 166 12.08 17.18 4.64
C ASP A 166 13.14 17.50 5.69
N PHE A 167 14.05 18.40 5.33
CA PHE A 167 14.99 19.00 6.26
C PHE A 167 15.37 20.40 5.82
N GLU A 168 15.65 21.23 6.82
CA GLU A 168 16.13 22.59 6.63
C GLU A 168 17.67 22.60 6.68
N ILE A 169 18.29 23.21 5.67
CA ILE A 169 19.71 23.51 5.67
C ILE A 169 19.88 24.98 6.04
N LYS A 170 20.36 25.19 7.26
CA LYS A 170 20.74 26.52 7.75
C LYS A 170 22.15 26.84 7.26
N SER A 171 22.40 28.09 6.89
CA SER A 171 23.74 28.55 6.56
C SER A 171 24.65 28.42 7.79
N THR A 172 25.87 27.89 7.58
CA THR A 172 26.87 27.78 8.65
C THR A 172 27.52 29.14 8.87
N PRO A 173 27.42 29.75 10.07
CA PRO A 173 28.04 31.05 10.33
C PRO A 173 29.57 30.90 10.28
N ILE A 174 30.23 31.71 9.46
CA ILE A 174 31.69 31.74 9.39
C ILE A 174 32.21 32.42 10.67
N LYS A 175 32.91 31.68 11.51
CA LYS A 175 33.69 32.27 12.62
C LYS A 175 34.86 33.06 12.01
N GLY A 176 34.64 34.36 11.79
CA GLY A 176 35.69 35.28 11.40
C GLY A 176 36.79 35.31 12.46
N ALA A 177 38.05 35.17 12.02
CA ALA A 177 39.21 35.43 12.86
C ALA A 177 39.14 36.89 13.35
N LYS A 178 39.08 37.06 14.69
CA LYS A 178 39.02 38.32 15.44
C LYS A 178 37.75 39.17 15.23
N GLY A 179 36.70 38.83 16.01
CA GLY A 179 35.90 39.83 16.70
C GLY A 179 34.67 40.42 16.00
N ARG A 180 34.35 40.04 14.76
CA ARG A 180 33.04 40.32 14.15
C ARG A 180 32.50 39.08 13.44
N THR A 181 31.50 38.44 14.03
CA THR A 181 30.62 37.51 13.32
C THR A 181 29.74 38.32 12.38
N ALA A 182 30.19 38.50 11.14
CA ALA A 182 29.27 38.84 10.07
C ALA A 182 28.63 37.52 9.63
N ASP A 183 27.30 37.39 9.79
CA ASP A 183 26.54 36.31 9.18
C ASP A 183 26.56 36.50 7.67
N VAL A 184 27.62 36.01 7.02
CA VAL A 184 27.67 35.91 5.57
C VAL A 184 26.77 34.75 5.18
N ASN A 185 25.49 35.06 5.03
CA ASN A 185 24.42 34.13 4.69
C ASN A 185 24.60 33.68 3.23
N ARG A 186 25.46 32.69 2.98
CA ARG A 186 25.57 32.06 1.66
C ARG A 186 24.39 31.12 1.47
N SER A 187 23.24 31.63 1.05
CA SER A 187 22.17 30.78 0.53
C SER A 187 22.66 30.13 -0.76
N MET A 188 22.79 28.80 -0.79
CA MET A 188 23.10 28.09 -2.03
C MET A 188 21.92 28.17 -2.98
N LEU A 189 22.17 28.52 -4.24
CA LEU A 189 21.14 28.53 -5.28
C LEU A 189 20.67 27.08 -5.56
N ALA A 190 19.39 26.90 -5.88
CA ALA A 190 18.81 25.59 -6.19
C ALA A 190 19.63 24.79 -7.23
N PRO A 191 20.13 25.41 -8.33
CA PRO A 191 21.03 24.73 -9.25
C PRO A 191 22.25 24.07 -8.60
N THR A 192 22.93 24.79 -7.71
CA THR A 192 24.13 24.30 -7.03
C THR A 192 23.79 23.16 -6.06
N VAL A 193 22.66 23.28 -5.35
CA VAL A 193 22.18 22.22 -4.46
C VAL A 193 21.85 20.94 -5.23
N PHE A 194 21.19 21.07 -6.39
CA PHE A 194 20.87 19.95 -7.27
C PHE A 194 22.12 19.29 -7.84
N ASP A 195 23.16 20.06 -8.18
CA ASP A 195 24.44 19.50 -8.64
C ASP A 195 25.13 18.68 -7.54
N ILE A 196 25.08 19.14 -6.28
CA ILE A 196 25.61 18.39 -5.13
C ILE A 196 24.82 17.10 -4.90
N ILE A 197 23.49 17.16 -4.95
CA ILE A 197 22.61 15.98 -4.82
C ILE A 197 22.92 14.95 -5.91
N LEU A 198 23.00 15.37 -7.17
CA LEU A 198 23.31 14.47 -8.29
C LEU A 198 24.72 13.90 -8.17
N ALA A 199 25.71 14.70 -7.80
CA ALA A 199 27.08 14.22 -7.59
C ALA A 199 27.14 13.16 -6.47
N TYR A 200 26.45 13.40 -5.35
CA TYR A 200 26.32 12.45 -4.26
C TYR A 200 25.62 11.16 -4.70
N ALA A 201 24.50 11.28 -5.42
CA ALA A 201 23.77 10.14 -5.94
C ALA A 201 24.63 9.30 -6.90
N ARG A 202 25.36 9.94 -7.84
CA ARG A 202 26.26 9.21 -8.76
C ARG A 202 27.35 8.47 -7.99
N GLN A 203 28.00 9.16 -7.06
CA GLN A 203 29.04 8.57 -6.21
C GLN A 203 28.51 7.36 -5.43
N ARG A 204 27.28 7.45 -4.89
CA ARG A 204 26.68 6.40 -4.07
C ARG A 204 26.20 5.21 -4.89
N TYR A 205 25.50 5.47 -6.00
CA TYR A 205 24.71 4.47 -6.70
C TYR A 205 25.38 3.88 -7.93
N GLU A 206 26.21 4.64 -8.65
CA GLU A 206 26.87 4.14 -9.88
C GLU A 206 28.08 3.22 -9.57
N THR A 207 28.09 2.64 -8.37
CA THR A 207 29.02 1.60 -7.95
C THR A 207 28.28 0.27 -7.88
N SER A 208 28.79 -0.73 -8.61
CA SER A 208 28.18 -2.07 -8.60
C SER A 208 28.45 -2.75 -7.26
N ARG A 209 27.38 -3.14 -6.55
CA ARG A 209 27.46 -3.92 -5.30
C ARG A 209 27.17 -5.41 -5.49
N CYS A 210 26.55 -5.77 -6.60
CA CYS A 210 26.14 -7.13 -6.89
C CYS A 210 26.65 -7.54 -8.26
N TYR A 211 26.98 -8.82 -8.41
CA TYR A 211 27.41 -9.37 -9.69
C TYR A 211 26.35 -9.16 -10.77
N ASP A 212 26.77 -8.77 -11.99
CA ASP A 212 25.88 -8.51 -13.13
C ASP A 212 24.74 -7.51 -12.83
N ARG A 213 25.08 -6.48 -12.05
CA ARG A 213 24.23 -5.31 -11.79
C ARG A 213 25.01 -4.05 -12.09
N TYR A 214 24.38 -3.13 -12.81
CA TYR A 214 25.00 -1.90 -13.26
C TYR A 214 24.07 -0.73 -12.92
N PRO A 215 23.97 -0.35 -11.64
CA PRO A 215 23.06 0.70 -11.27
C PRO A 215 23.47 2.03 -11.90
N ARG A 216 22.48 2.78 -12.39
CA ARG A 216 22.68 4.05 -13.09
C ARG A 216 21.61 5.05 -12.74
N ILE A 217 22.00 6.32 -12.77
CA ILE A 217 21.04 7.41 -12.73
C ILE A 217 20.46 7.62 -14.13
N GLU A 218 19.14 7.55 -14.22
CA GLU A 218 18.35 7.73 -15.43
C GLU A 218 17.27 8.81 -15.18
N GLU A 219 16.62 9.28 -16.25
CA GLU A 219 15.42 10.14 -16.16
C GLU A 219 15.63 11.43 -15.34
N VAL A 220 16.78 12.10 -15.53
CA VAL A 220 17.08 13.34 -14.83
C VAL A 220 16.27 14.48 -15.41
N GLU A 221 15.27 14.94 -14.66
CA GLU A 221 14.44 16.10 -14.98
C GLU A 221 14.73 17.23 -13.98
N ARG A 222 14.91 18.45 -14.49
CA ARG A 222 15.32 19.60 -13.67
C ARG A 222 14.56 20.85 -14.08
N THR A 223 14.05 21.55 -13.08
CA THR A 223 13.46 22.89 -13.21
C THR A 223 14.20 23.88 -12.31
N GLU A 224 13.71 25.12 -12.21
CA GLU A 224 14.26 26.12 -11.29
C GLU A 224 14.10 25.72 -9.81
N GLY A 225 13.04 24.99 -9.48
CA GLY A 225 12.69 24.63 -8.10
C GLY A 225 12.66 23.13 -7.81
N THR A 226 12.80 22.28 -8.81
CA THR A 226 12.71 20.82 -8.64
C THR A 226 13.82 20.05 -9.35
N LEU A 227 14.16 18.91 -8.77
CA LEU A 227 15.05 17.91 -9.35
C LEU A 227 14.40 16.54 -9.19
N GLN A 228 14.23 15.81 -10.28
CA GLN A 228 13.79 14.42 -10.28
C GLN A 228 14.82 13.55 -10.98
N PHE A 229 15.08 12.38 -10.43
CA PHE A 229 15.88 11.36 -11.10
C PHE A 229 15.50 9.96 -10.60
N CYS A 230 15.82 8.96 -11.41
CA CYS A 230 15.62 7.57 -11.08
C CYS A 230 16.97 6.86 -10.97
N VAL A 231 17.11 5.94 -10.02
CA VAL A 231 18.22 5.01 -9.93
C VAL A 231 17.66 3.62 -10.21
N THR A 232 18.13 2.98 -11.27
CA THR A 232 17.67 1.64 -11.67
C THR A 232 18.75 0.61 -11.43
N ASP A 233 18.35 -0.66 -11.45
CA ASP A 233 19.25 -1.81 -11.36
C ASP A 233 20.07 -1.89 -10.06
N LEU A 234 19.47 -1.39 -8.97
CA LEU A 234 20.02 -1.49 -7.63
C LEU A 234 19.85 -2.92 -7.09
N CYS A 235 20.68 -3.27 -6.11
CA CYS A 235 20.66 -4.55 -5.43
C CYS A 235 21.21 -4.38 -4.03
N ARG A 236 20.44 -4.83 -3.01
CA ARG A 236 20.76 -4.68 -1.58
C ARG A 236 21.01 -3.22 -1.17
N GLU A 237 20.33 -2.27 -1.81
CA GLU A 237 20.43 -0.86 -1.40
C GLU A 237 19.41 -0.55 -0.31
N VAL A 238 18.16 -0.94 -0.53
CA VAL A 238 17.05 -0.89 0.42
C VAL A 238 16.83 -2.27 1.04
N LEU A 239 16.80 -3.33 0.24
CA LEU A 239 16.54 -4.70 0.69
C LEU A 239 17.84 -5.35 1.17
N THR A 240 18.38 -4.87 2.29
CA THR A 240 19.75 -5.18 2.71
C THR A 240 19.99 -6.63 3.12
N ASP A 241 18.94 -7.37 3.48
CA ASP A 241 18.99 -8.77 3.91
C ASP A 241 18.72 -9.77 2.77
N GLU A 242 18.36 -9.30 1.58
CA GLU A 242 18.06 -10.17 0.45
C GLU A 242 19.29 -11.01 0.07
N SER A 243 19.08 -12.31 0.00
CA SER A 243 20.12 -13.29 -0.31
C SER A 243 19.73 -14.12 -1.51
N GLU A 244 20.73 -14.60 -2.25
CA GLU A 244 20.51 -15.45 -3.41
C GLU A 244 19.78 -16.73 -2.99
N SER A 245 18.90 -17.24 -3.86
CA SER A 245 18.23 -18.50 -3.58
C SER A 245 19.23 -19.65 -3.51
N VAL A 246 18.83 -20.74 -2.86
CA VAL A 246 19.63 -21.98 -2.79
C VAL A 246 19.97 -22.47 -4.20
N CYS A 247 19.04 -22.38 -5.14
CA CYS A 247 19.26 -22.77 -6.53
C CYS A 247 20.38 -21.95 -7.17
N CYS A 248 20.34 -20.62 -6.99
CA CYS A 248 21.35 -19.72 -7.52
C CYS A 248 22.74 -20.00 -6.93
N LYS A 249 22.81 -20.25 -5.61
CA LYS A 249 24.04 -20.67 -4.92
C LYS A 249 24.57 -22.00 -5.46
N THR A 250 23.70 -22.98 -5.72
CA THR A 250 24.09 -24.27 -6.31
C THR A 250 24.60 -24.10 -7.75
N CYS A 251 23.96 -23.26 -8.56
CA CYS A 251 24.44 -22.92 -9.90
C CYS A 251 25.84 -22.29 -9.86
N GLN A 252 26.08 -21.36 -8.93
CA GLN A 252 27.40 -20.77 -8.73
C GLN A 252 28.47 -21.82 -8.35
N LEU A 253 28.12 -22.81 -7.51
CA LEU A 253 29.02 -23.94 -7.19
C LEU A 253 29.37 -24.79 -8.43
N LEU A 254 28.49 -24.84 -9.43
CA LEU A 254 28.72 -25.52 -10.72
C LEU A 254 29.41 -24.60 -11.76
N GLY A 255 29.87 -23.41 -11.36
CA GLY A 255 30.53 -22.45 -12.25
C GLY A 255 29.58 -21.66 -13.15
N ILE A 256 28.26 -21.73 -12.91
CA ILE A 256 27.25 -20.98 -13.64
C ILE A 256 27.00 -19.67 -12.89
N SER A 257 27.22 -18.54 -13.56
CA SER A 257 26.91 -17.23 -12.98
C SER A 257 25.40 -17.06 -12.81
N CYS A 258 24.97 -16.75 -11.59
CA CYS A 258 23.57 -16.52 -11.26
C CYS A 258 23.48 -15.38 -10.25
N ASN A 259 22.50 -14.49 -10.43
CA ASN A 259 22.09 -13.49 -9.44
C ASN A 259 20.57 -13.29 -9.54
N ASP A 260 19.84 -13.91 -8.62
CA ASP A 260 18.38 -13.82 -8.52
C ASP A 260 17.89 -12.85 -7.43
N ILE A 261 18.81 -12.07 -6.84
CA ILE A 261 18.45 -10.99 -5.92
C ILE A 261 17.58 -9.98 -6.66
N LYS A 262 16.46 -9.60 -6.03
CA LYS A 262 15.50 -8.62 -6.54
C LYS A 262 16.21 -7.36 -7.01
N ARG A 263 15.77 -6.85 -8.17
CA ARG A 263 16.27 -5.58 -8.71
C ARG A 263 15.48 -4.44 -8.11
N GLU A 264 16.17 -3.50 -7.49
CA GLU A 264 15.56 -2.33 -6.87
C GLU A 264 15.60 -1.12 -7.82
N ARG A 265 14.60 -0.27 -7.69
CA ARG A 265 14.47 1.02 -8.39
C ARG A 265 14.05 2.06 -7.38
N LEU A 266 14.82 3.14 -7.29
CA LEU A 266 14.51 4.29 -6.44
C LEU A 266 14.23 5.50 -7.30
N THR A 267 13.13 6.20 -7.05
CA THR A 267 12.82 7.48 -7.70
C THR A 267 12.83 8.59 -6.67
N PHE A 268 13.64 9.61 -6.92
CA PHE A 268 13.81 10.75 -6.04
C PHE A 268 13.19 11.97 -6.70
N HIS A 269 12.41 12.72 -5.93
CA HIS A 269 11.88 14.01 -6.32
C HIS A 269 12.15 15.04 -5.23
N PHE A 270 13.05 15.98 -5.52
CA PHE A 270 13.44 17.08 -4.65
C PHE A 270 12.71 18.36 -5.03
N THR A 271 12.20 19.08 -4.05
CA THR A 271 11.68 20.44 -4.16
C THR A 271 12.52 21.36 -3.28
N TYR A 272 13.06 22.42 -3.89
CA TYR A 272 13.82 23.46 -3.22
C TYR A 272 12.90 24.60 -2.82
N LEU A 273 12.93 24.98 -1.54
CA LEU A 273 12.14 26.07 -0.98
C LEU A 273 13.09 27.08 -0.32
N PRO A 274 13.28 28.29 -0.88
CA PRO A 274 14.12 29.30 -0.27
C PRO A 274 13.54 29.77 1.07
N THR A 275 14.42 30.09 2.03
CA THR A 275 14.04 30.63 3.35
C THR A 275 14.92 31.84 3.69
N ALA A 276 14.57 32.62 4.72
CA ALA A 276 15.35 33.80 5.10
C ALA A 276 16.81 33.47 5.53
N SER A 277 17.04 32.28 6.09
CA SER A 277 18.33 31.84 6.65
C SER A 277 19.04 30.74 5.83
N GLY A 278 18.55 30.44 4.63
CA GLY A 278 19.05 29.32 3.82
C GLY A 278 17.94 28.75 2.94
N TYR A 279 17.71 27.45 3.03
CA TYR A 279 16.68 26.77 2.24
C TYR A 279 16.17 25.50 2.92
N ARG A 280 14.97 25.07 2.54
CA ARG A 280 14.38 23.79 2.90
C ARG A 280 14.34 22.90 1.67
N LEU A 281 14.77 21.66 1.82
CA LEU A 281 14.58 20.62 0.82
C LEU A 281 13.48 19.69 1.27
N ASN A 282 12.50 19.48 0.39
CA ASN A 282 11.53 18.40 0.51
C ASN A 282 11.94 17.32 -0.49
N CYS A 283 12.13 16.09 -0.02
CA CYS A 283 12.40 14.94 -0.87
C CYS A 283 11.27 13.93 -0.75
N ARG A 284 10.74 13.51 -1.90
CA ARG A 284 9.83 12.38 -2.04
C ARG A 284 10.61 11.21 -2.65
N LEU A 285 10.62 10.08 -1.96
CA LEU A 285 11.33 8.86 -2.36
C LEU A 285 10.35 7.71 -2.60
N GLU A 286 10.40 7.14 -3.79
CA GLU A 286 9.61 5.96 -4.16
C GLU A 286 10.54 4.77 -4.33
N GLY A 287 10.27 3.70 -3.58
CA GLY A 287 10.99 2.43 -3.67
C GLY A 287 10.16 1.39 -4.42
N LYS A 288 10.74 0.80 -5.46
CA LYS A 288 10.15 -0.31 -6.21
C LYS A 288 11.13 -1.46 -6.33
N PHE A 289 10.63 -2.68 -6.43
CA PHE A 289 11.44 -3.88 -6.68
C PHE A 289 10.88 -4.69 -7.86
N GLY A 290 11.72 -5.49 -8.48
CA GLY A 290 11.32 -6.38 -9.56
C GLY A 290 12.15 -7.64 -9.59
N SER A 291 11.90 -8.47 -10.60
CA SER A 291 12.59 -9.75 -10.79
C SER A 291 14.12 -9.61 -10.72
N GLY A 292 14.78 -10.52 -10.03
CA GLY A 292 16.25 -10.64 -10.07
C GLY A 292 16.75 -11.30 -11.35
N PHE A 293 15.98 -12.22 -11.93
CA PHE A 293 16.40 -13.02 -13.08
C PHE A 293 16.53 -12.23 -14.39
N TYR A 294 15.69 -11.22 -14.58
CA TYR A 294 15.70 -10.40 -15.79
C TYR A 294 15.53 -8.93 -15.40
N LYS A 295 16.10 -8.01 -16.19
CA LYS A 295 15.90 -6.57 -15.99
C LYS A 295 14.42 -6.23 -16.30
N PRO A 296 13.61 -5.79 -15.32
CA PRO A 296 12.22 -5.48 -15.57
C PRO A 296 12.10 -4.26 -16.50
N ARG A 297 11.06 -4.25 -17.33
CA ARG A 297 10.61 -3.02 -18.02
C ARG A 297 10.09 -2.02 -16.98
N LYS A 298 9.90 -0.75 -17.34
CA LYS A 298 9.43 0.29 -16.39
C LYS A 298 8.18 -0.12 -15.61
N SER A 299 7.23 -0.82 -16.25
CA SER A 299 5.99 -1.32 -15.63
C SER A 299 6.13 -2.67 -14.90
N GLY A 300 7.26 -3.35 -15.01
CA GLY A 300 7.52 -4.64 -14.37
C GLY A 300 8.09 -4.53 -12.95
N TYR A 301 8.19 -3.31 -12.43
CA TYR A 301 8.54 -3.06 -11.04
C TYR A 301 7.26 -2.97 -10.20
N MET A 302 7.27 -3.63 -9.05
CA MET A 302 6.25 -3.59 -8.01
C MET A 302 6.67 -2.62 -6.92
N ASP A 303 5.71 -1.97 -6.26
CA ASP A 303 6.02 -1.07 -5.15
C ASP A 303 6.57 -1.87 -3.96
N MET A 304 7.56 -1.31 -3.25
CA MET A 304 8.11 -1.94 -2.04
C MET A 304 7.08 -2.01 -0.91
N GLU A 305 6.05 -1.17 -0.94
CA GLU A 305 4.94 -1.23 0.01
C GLU A 305 3.86 -2.20 -0.48
N PRO A 306 3.29 -3.04 0.42
CA PRO A 306 3.51 -3.06 1.87
C PRO A 306 4.67 -3.96 2.33
N ASP A 307 5.18 -4.83 1.47
CA ASP A 307 6.02 -5.97 1.89
C ASP A 307 7.39 -5.59 2.48
N PHE A 308 7.91 -4.41 2.17
CA PHE A 308 9.26 -3.93 2.54
C PHE A 308 9.25 -2.51 3.12
N GLU A 309 8.13 -2.10 3.76
CA GLU A 309 7.98 -0.76 4.32
C GLU A 309 9.09 -0.42 5.34
N ASP A 310 9.40 -1.32 6.28
CA ASP A 310 10.42 -1.11 7.32
C ASP A 310 11.83 -0.86 6.74
N TYR A 311 12.16 -1.56 5.64
CA TYR A 311 13.41 -1.37 4.90
C TYR A 311 13.47 0.02 4.29
N LEU A 312 12.38 0.45 3.65
CA LEU A 312 12.29 1.74 2.99
C LEU A 312 12.34 2.89 4.00
N ASP A 313 11.70 2.76 5.16
CA ASP A 313 11.74 3.77 6.23
C ASP A 313 13.13 3.91 6.83
N THR A 314 13.79 2.78 7.12
CA THR A 314 15.17 2.77 7.61
C THR A 314 16.10 3.43 6.59
N TYR A 315 15.90 3.09 5.31
CA TYR A 315 16.67 3.65 4.20
C TYR A 315 16.52 5.17 4.11
N VAL A 316 15.28 5.67 4.11
CA VAL A 316 14.94 7.08 4.03
C VAL A 316 15.61 7.88 5.14
N LYS A 317 15.57 7.37 6.39
CA LYS A 317 16.22 8.01 7.53
C LYS A 317 17.75 8.11 7.34
N ASN A 318 18.37 7.04 6.88
CA ASN A 318 19.83 7.00 6.66
C ASN A 318 20.26 7.91 5.50
N PHE A 319 19.51 7.89 4.40
CA PHE A 319 19.75 8.74 3.24
C PHE A 319 19.60 10.22 3.61
N LYS A 320 18.54 10.58 4.35
CA LYS A 320 18.32 11.94 4.85
C LYS A 320 19.54 12.47 5.62
N ASN A 321 20.03 11.69 6.58
CA ASN A 321 21.18 12.09 7.40
C ASN A 321 22.44 12.28 6.54
N ALA A 322 22.74 11.31 5.67
CA ALA A 322 23.92 11.36 4.82
C ALA A 322 23.88 12.53 3.82
N LEU A 323 22.71 12.82 3.25
CA LEU A 323 22.54 13.96 2.36
C LEU A 323 22.62 15.29 3.11
N GLN A 324 22.03 15.38 4.31
CA GLN A 324 22.11 16.57 5.14
C GLN A 324 23.56 16.90 5.50
N ASP A 325 24.37 15.89 5.84
CA ASP A 325 25.80 16.09 6.14
C ASP A 325 26.60 16.52 4.90
N ARG A 326 26.17 16.12 3.70
CA ARG A 326 26.81 16.51 2.43
C ARG A 326 26.50 17.94 1.99
N LEU A 327 25.38 18.50 2.45
CA LEU A 327 24.89 19.83 2.11
C LEU A 327 25.26 20.92 3.12
N ARG A 328 25.83 20.53 4.26
CA ARG A 328 26.46 21.43 5.25
C ARG A 328 27.90 21.73 4.86
#